data_AF-A0A069J0Y6-F1
#
_entry.id   AF-A0A069J0Y6-F1
#
_cell.length_a   1.000
_cell.length_b   1.000
_cell.length_c   1.000
_cell.angle_alpha   90.00
_cell.angle_beta   90.00
_cell.angle_gamma   90.00
#
_symmetry.space_group_name_H-M   'P 1'
#
loop_
_entity.id
_entity.type
_entity.pdbx_description
1 polymer ?
#
loop_
_entity_poly.entity_id
_entity_poly.type
_entity_poly.pdbx_seq_one_letter_code
_entity_poly.pdbx_strand_id
1 'polypeptide(L)'
;MFGIGSIVAALIARGVAIAQLRQAWINALRDDLAEVFATSDRIAKLVRDTGTTLAGAADLTEQAHLSMAAHRRVLLRLNPSESLHLSLKGKLDDLVRVGSHDEYIGKIDDALSTAQTLLKREWEVTKYGLFAGLVSWLKILPSRVRRRFAAR
;
A
#
# COMPACT_ATOMS: atom_id res chain seq x y z
N MET A 1 41.72 -15.41 13.16
CA MET A 1 40.98 -14.40 12.40
C MET A 1 39.50 -14.80 12.28
N PHE A 2 38.69 -14.62 13.34
CA PHE A 2 37.27 -15.04 13.35
C PHE A 2 36.26 -13.89 13.58
N GLY A 3 36.70 -12.63 13.63
CA GLY A 3 35.82 -11.50 13.98
C GLY A 3 35.02 -10.91 12.81
N ILE A 4 35.66 -10.68 11.66
CA ILE A 4 35.04 -9.91 10.56
C ILE A 4 33.97 -10.73 9.82
N GLY A 5 34.22 -12.01 9.57
CA GLY A 5 33.25 -12.89 8.89
C GLY A 5 31.95 -13.09 9.68
N SER A 6 32.04 -13.20 11.01
CA SER A 6 30.89 -13.30 11.91
C SER A 6 30.01 -12.04 11.88
N ILE A 7 30.64 -10.86 11.88
CA ILE A 7 29.92 -9.57 11.81
C ILE A 7 29.19 -9.44 10.46
N VAL A 8 29.84 -9.78 9.35
CA VAL A 8 29.22 -9.72 8.01
C VAL A 8 28.05 -10.69 7.91
N ALA A 9 28.19 -11.93 8.40
CA ALA A 9 27.11 -12.91 8.41
C ALA A 9 25.91 -12.44 9.25
N ALA A 10 26.15 -11.84 10.42
CA ALA A 10 25.10 -11.30 11.27
C ALA A 10 24.34 -10.14 10.59
N LEU A 11 25.04 -9.27 9.86
CA LEU A 11 24.42 -8.17 9.11
C LEU A 11 23.54 -8.68 7.96
N ILE A 12 24.00 -9.71 7.23
CA ILE A 12 23.21 -10.35 6.17
C ILE A 12 21.97 -11.01 6.76
N ALA A 13 22.11 -11.79 7.83
CA ALA A 13 21.00 -12.47 8.50
C ALA A 13 19.94 -11.46 8.98
N ARG A 14 20.37 -10.34 9.58
CA ARG A 14 19.48 -9.25 9.96
C ARG A 14 18.77 -8.64 8.76
N GLY A 15 19.48 -8.41 7.65
CA GLY A 15 18.90 -7.88 6.42
C GLY A 15 17.80 -8.79 5.85
N VAL A 16 18.06 -10.10 5.81
CA VAL A 16 17.08 -11.10 5.36
C VAL A 16 15.84 -11.12 6.26
N ALA A 17 16.02 -11.11 7.59
CA ALA A 17 14.91 -11.09 8.53
C ALA A 17 14.03 -9.83 8.37
N ILE A 18 14.65 -8.66 8.20
CA ILE A 18 13.93 -7.39 7.95
C ILE A 18 13.16 -7.46 6.62
N ALA A 19 13.77 -7.99 5.56
CA ALA A 19 13.12 -8.13 4.26
C ALA A 19 11.90 -9.06 4.31
N GLN A 20 11.99 -10.17 5.06
CA GLN A 20 10.86 -11.10 5.27
C GLN A 20 9.72 -10.43 6.05
N LEU A 21 10.01 -9.73 7.15
CA LEU A 21 9.00 -9.00 7.92
C LEU A 21 8.32 -7.92 7.06
N ARG A 22 9.10 -7.19 6.25
CA ARG A 22 8.55 -6.18 5.34
C ARG A 22 7.69 -6.81 4.25
N GLN A 23 8.10 -7.95 3.69
CA GLN A 23 7.30 -8.67 2.70
C GLN A 23 5.96 -9.13 3.28
N ALA A 24 5.95 -9.66 4.50
CA ALA A 24 4.73 -10.04 5.20
C ALA A 24 3.81 -8.83 5.41
N TRP A 25 4.37 -7.70 5.82
CA TRP A 25 3.62 -6.44 5.95
C TRP A 25 3.06 -5.95 4.61
N ILE A 26 3.84 -5.98 3.52
CA ILE A 26 3.39 -5.60 2.17
C ILE A 26 2.22 -6.48 1.73
N ASN A 27 2.32 -7.79 1.92
CA ASN A 27 1.26 -8.73 1.54
C ASN A 27 -0.02 -8.47 2.34
N ALA A 28 0.08 -8.34 3.67
CA ALA A 28 -1.08 -8.04 4.51
C ALA A 28 -1.74 -6.72 4.13
N LEU A 29 -0.95 -5.68 3.82
CA LEU A 29 -1.49 -4.40 3.36
C LEU A 29 -2.21 -4.53 2.00
N ARG A 30 -1.69 -5.33 1.07
CA ARG A 30 -2.35 -5.59 -0.22
C ARG A 30 -3.70 -6.26 -0.03
N ASP A 31 -3.77 -7.26 0.85
CA ASP A 31 -4.99 -7.99 1.13
C ASP A 31 -6.05 -7.09 1.78
N ASP A 32 -5.66 -6.29 2.79
CA ASP A 32 -6.57 -5.33 3.43
C ASP A 32 -7.07 -4.26 2.44
N LEU A 33 -6.20 -3.74 1.56
CA LEU A 33 -6.59 -2.78 0.53
C LEU A 33 -7.56 -3.39 -0.48
N ALA A 34 -7.31 -4.63 -0.92
CA ALA A 34 -8.22 -5.33 -1.83
C ALA A 34 -9.61 -5.50 -1.20
N GLU A 35 -9.67 -5.78 0.09
CA GLU A 35 -10.94 -5.89 0.82
C GLU A 35 -11.65 -4.54 0.95
N VAL A 36 -10.92 -3.45 1.24
CA VAL A 36 -11.49 -2.10 1.22
C VAL A 36 -12.10 -1.78 -0.14
N PHE A 37 -11.39 -2.02 -1.24
CA PHE A 37 -11.90 -1.71 -2.58
C PHE A 37 -13.07 -2.61 -2.98
N ALA A 38 -13.03 -3.90 -2.63
CA ALA A 38 -14.12 -4.82 -2.94
C ALA A 38 -15.41 -4.50 -2.16
N THR A 39 -15.30 -4.20 -0.87
CA THR A 39 -16.45 -3.79 -0.04
C THR A 39 -16.98 -2.43 -0.47
N SER A 40 -16.10 -1.50 -0.84
CA SER A 40 -16.44 -0.22 -1.44
C SER A 40 -17.28 -0.38 -2.73
N ASP A 41 -16.84 -1.21 -3.68
CA ASP A 41 -17.60 -1.48 -4.90
C ASP A 41 -18.98 -2.12 -4.63
N ARG A 42 -19.05 -3.05 -3.67
CA ARG A 42 -20.32 -3.67 -3.24
C ARG A 42 -21.28 -2.66 -2.63
N ILE A 43 -20.79 -1.76 -1.77
CA ILE A 43 -21.61 -0.69 -1.19
C ILE A 43 -22.18 0.20 -2.29
N ALA A 44 -21.35 0.60 -3.26
CA ALA A 44 -21.82 1.44 -4.37
C ALA A 44 -22.90 0.74 -5.22
N LYS A 45 -22.76 -0.56 -5.48
CA LYS A 45 -23.79 -1.37 -6.16
C LYS A 45 -25.08 -1.46 -5.34
N LEU A 46 -24.98 -1.77 -4.05
CA LEU A 46 -26.14 -1.86 -3.18
C LEU A 46 -26.89 -0.53 -3.08
N VAL A 47 -26.18 0.60 -2.93
CA VAL A 47 -26.80 1.93 -2.90
C VAL A 47 -27.53 2.24 -4.21
N ARG A 48 -27.01 1.78 -5.35
CA ARG A 48 -27.65 1.96 -6.66
C ARG A 48 -28.89 1.08 -6.85
N ASP A 49 -28.80 -0.18 -6.45
CA ASP A 49 -29.81 -1.20 -6.76
C ASP A 49 -30.93 -1.27 -5.70
N THR A 50 -30.68 -0.79 -4.48
CA THR A 50 -31.65 -0.86 -3.39
C THR A 50 -32.70 0.24 -3.52
N GLY A 51 -33.76 -0.05 -4.26
CA GLY A 51 -35.04 0.65 -4.10
C GLY A 51 -35.67 0.33 -2.75
N THR A 52 -35.29 1.04 -1.68
CA THR A 52 -35.97 1.05 -0.35
C THR A 52 -36.52 -0.30 0.16
N THR A 53 -35.76 -1.40 0.04
CA THR A 53 -36.12 -2.68 0.66
C THR A 53 -35.39 -2.86 2.00
N LEU A 54 -36.07 -3.45 2.99
CA LEU A 54 -35.46 -3.79 4.29
C LEU A 54 -34.27 -4.76 4.15
N ALA A 55 -34.32 -5.66 3.17
CA ALA A 55 -33.23 -6.59 2.88
C ALA A 55 -31.97 -5.87 2.38
N GLY A 56 -32.11 -4.93 1.43
CA GLY A 56 -30.95 -4.16 0.94
C GLY A 56 -30.35 -3.23 2.00
N ALA A 57 -31.16 -2.75 2.96
CA ALA A 57 -30.66 -1.98 4.10
C ALA A 57 -29.79 -2.83 5.05
N ALA A 58 -30.17 -4.09 5.30
CA ALA A 58 -29.38 -5.02 6.11
C ALA A 58 -28.06 -5.37 5.42
N ASP A 59 -28.10 -5.68 4.12
CA ASP A 59 -26.90 -5.98 3.33
C ASP A 59 -25.94 -4.78 3.27
N LEU A 60 -26.48 -3.57 3.10
CA LEU A 60 -25.69 -2.33 3.11
C LEU A 60 -24.98 -2.11 4.45
N THR A 61 -25.69 -2.35 5.55
CA THR A 61 -25.13 -2.22 6.90
C THR A 61 -23.99 -3.20 7.12
N GLU A 62 -24.17 -4.45 6.69
CA GLU A 62 -23.14 -5.48 6.81
C GLU A 62 -21.91 -5.14 5.95
N GLN A 63 -22.10 -4.73 4.69
CA GLN A 63 -20.97 -4.31 3.85
C GLN A 63 -20.26 -3.07 4.41
N ALA A 64 -20.99 -2.11 4.99
CA ALA A 64 -20.41 -0.95 5.64
C ALA A 64 -19.54 -1.34 6.86
N HIS A 65 -19.98 -2.30 7.66
CA HIS A 65 -19.19 -2.83 8.77
C HIS A 65 -17.89 -3.50 8.29
N LEU A 66 -17.98 -4.36 7.27
CA LEU A 66 -16.81 -5.02 6.68
C LEU A 66 -15.84 -4.01 6.09
N SER A 67 -16.35 -3.03 5.34
CA SER A 67 -15.54 -1.95 4.76
C SER A 67 -14.81 -1.16 5.85
N MET A 68 -15.51 -0.78 6.92
CA MET A 68 -14.92 -0.05 8.04
C MET A 68 -13.87 -0.87 8.80
N ALA A 69 -14.09 -2.18 8.95
CA ALA A 69 -13.12 -3.08 9.58
C ALA A 69 -11.83 -3.18 8.74
N ALA A 70 -11.96 -3.37 7.43
CA ALA A 70 -10.83 -3.40 6.51
C ALA A 70 -10.09 -2.06 6.49
N HIS A 71 -10.82 -0.94 6.45
CA HIS A 71 -10.25 0.41 6.51
C HIS A 71 -9.38 0.61 7.76
N ARG A 72 -9.90 0.24 8.93
CA ARG A 72 -9.15 0.32 10.19
C ARG A 72 -7.90 -0.56 10.18
N ARG A 73 -7.95 -1.75 9.58
CA ARG A 73 -6.76 -2.62 9.44
C ARG A 73 -5.69 -1.97 8.58
N VAL A 74 -6.07 -1.31 7.49
CA VAL A 74 -5.13 -0.51 6.68
C VAL A 74 -4.53 0.60 7.53
N LEU A 75 -5.35 1.39 8.23
CA LEU A 75 -4.86 2.51 9.06
C LEU A 75 -3.84 2.08 10.12
N LEU A 76 -4.05 0.93 10.76
CA LEU A 76 -3.11 0.38 11.76
C LEU A 76 -1.74 0.00 11.16
N ARG A 77 -1.66 -0.24 9.85
CA ARG A 77 -0.42 -0.60 9.15
C ARG A 77 0.30 0.60 8.57
N LEU A 78 -0.40 1.73 8.40
CA LEU A 78 0.19 2.94 7.83
C LEU A 78 1.04 3.68 8.87
N ASN A 79 2.20 4.19 8.45
CA ASN A 79 3.05 5.02 9.27
C ASN A 79 2.56 6.48 9.21
N PRO A 80 2.06 7.07 10.32
CA PRO A 80 1.55 8.45 10.31
C PRO A 80 2.66 9.50 10.12
N SER A 81 3.93 9.12 10.22
CA SER A 81 5.07 10.04 10.04
C SER A 81 5.45 10.23 8.57
N GLU A 82 4.90 9.43 7.66
CA GLU A 82 5.28 9.42 6.25
C GLU A 82 4.21 10.05 5.36
N SER A 83 4.60 11.04 4.56
CA SER A 83 3.67 11.81 3.72
C SER A 83 2.87 10.94 2.75
N LEU A 84 3.48 9.90 2.18
CA LEU A 84 2.81 8.99 1.24
C LEU A 84 1.75 8.13 1.95
N HIS A 85 2.01 7.72 3.19
CA HIS A 85 1.05 6.99 4.01
C HIS A 85 -0.11 7.89 4.43
N LEU A 86 0.16 9.14 4.81
CA LEU A 86 -0.87 10.14 5.10
C LEU A 86 -1.72 10.44 3.85
N SER A 87 -1.10 10.52 2.68
CA SER A 87 -1.81 10.70 1.40
C SER A 87 -2.75 9.53 1.13
N LEU A 88 -2.29 8.29 1.30
CA LEU A 88 -3.14 7.11 1.13
C LEU A 88 -4.30 7.10 2.12
N LYS A 89 -4.01 7.40 3.39
CA LYS A 89 -5.05 7.54 4.43
C LYS A 89 -6.13 8.53 4.00
N GLY A 90 -5.74 9.73 3.55
CA GLY A 90 -6.71 10.75 3.11
C GLY A 90 -7.59 10.27 1.96
N LYS A 91 -6.99 9.60 0.96
CA LYS A 91 -7.75 9.03 -0.17
C LYS A 91 -8.71 7.92 0.26
N LEU A 92 -8.33 7.08 1.21
CA LEU A 92 -9.21 6.06 1.76
C LEU A 92 -10.33 6.65 2.63
N ASP A 93 -10.05 7.70 3.41
CA ASP A 93 -11.06 8.41 4.18
C ASP A 93 -12.11 9.08 3.26
N ASP A 94 -11.70 9.54 2.07
CA ASP A 94 -12.61 10.09 1.06
C ASP A 94 -13.54 9.04 0.44
N LEU A 95 -13.18 7.74 0.46
CA LEU A 95 -14.06 6.65 0.02
C LEU A 95 -15.25 6.45 0.96
N VAL A 96 -15.09 6.79 2.24
CA VAL A 96 -16.19 6.74 3.22
C VAL A 96 -17.23 7.83 2.95
N ARG A 97 -16.85 8.90 2.24
CA ARG A 97 -17.75 10.00 1.89
C ARG A 97 -18.55 9.66 0.64
N VAL A 98 -19.82 9.37 0.83
CA VAL A 98 -20.78 9.09 -0.25
C VAL A 98 -20.94 10.34 -1.13
N GLY A 99 -20.55 10.21 -2.40
CA GLY A 99 -20.74 11.22 -3.45
C GLY A 99 -21.49 10.62 -4.65
N SER A 100 -21.42 11.25 -5.82
CA SER A 100 -21.99 10.65 -7.04
C SER A 100 -21.21 9.39 -7.44
N HIS A 101 -21.82 8.51 -8.24
CA HIS A 101 -21.18 7.26 -8.66
C HIS A 101 -19.89 7.50 -9.46
N ASP A 102 -19.89 8.47 -10.38
CA ASP A 102 -18.71 8.80 -11.19
C ASP A 102 -17.59 9.40 -10.33
N GLU A 103 -17.96 10.23 -9.35
CA GLU A 103 -17.02 10.77 -8.36
C GLU A 103 -16.42 9.66 -7.50
N TYR A 104 -17.22 8.65 -7.16
CA TYR A 104 -16.79 7.51 -6.37
C TYR A 104 -15.77 6.62 -7.10
N ILE A 105 -16.00 6.32 -8.38
CA ILE A 105 -15.03 5.58 -9.21
C ILE A 105 -13.70 6.33 -9.26
N GLY A 106 -13.74 7.65 -9.51
CA GLY A 106 -12.53 8.48 -9.52
C GLY A 106 -11.76 8.43 -8.19
N LYS A 107 -12.48 8.44 -7.05
CA LYS A 107 -11.86 8.30 -5.72
C LYS A 107 -11.19 6.93 -5.51
N ILE A 108 -11.80 5.85 -6.00
CA ILE A 108 -11.21 4.50 -5.95
C ILE A 108 -9.91 4.47 -6.76
N ASP A 109 -9.92 4.99 -7.99
CA ASP A 109 -8.75 5.00 -8.85
C ASP A 109 -7.59 5.83 -8.25
N ASP A 110 -7.91 6.97 -7.65
CA ASP A 110 -6.95 7.80 -6.93
C ASP A 110 -6.33 7.07 -5.72
N ALA A 111 -7.16 6.41 -4.91
CA ALA A 111 -6.71 5.63 -3.76
C ALA A 111 -5.85 4.44 -4.21
N LEU A 112 -6.25 3.74 -5.27
CA LEU A 112 -5.53 2.62 -5.86
C LEU A 112 -4.17 3.04 -6.40
N SER A 113 -4.10 4.14 -7.16
CA SER A 113 -2.85 4.70 -7.69
C SER A 113 -1.87 5.08 -6.56
N THR A 114 -2.39 5.68 -5.49
CA THR A 114 -1.59 6.04 -4.31
C THR A 114 -1.08 4.78 -3.59
N ALA A 115 -1.93 3.77 -3.44
CA ALA A 115 -1.56 2.48 -2.84
C ALA A 115 -0.49 1.76 -3.66
N GLN A 116 -0.62 1.71 -4.98
CA GLN A 116 0.39 1.11 -5.87
C GLN A 116 1.74 1.82 -5.75
N THR A 117 1.73 3.16 -5.68
CA THR A 117 2.95 3.95 -5.47
C THR A 117 3.61 3.61 -4.14
N LEU A 118 2.83 3.51 -3.05
CA LEU A 118 3.32 3.11 -1.74
C LEU A 118 3.92 1.70 -1.74
N LEU A 119 3.18 0.73 -2.25
CA LEU A 119 3.62 -0.66 -2.31
C LEU A 119 4.88 -0.83 -3.16
N LYS A 120 5.00 -0.07 -4.26
CA LYS A 120 6.19 -0.08 -5.10
C LYS A 120 7.40 0.52 -4.37
N ARG A 121 7.22 1.63 -3.66
CA ARG A 121 8.27 2.23 -2.84
C ARG A 121 8.77 1.25 -1.79
N GLU A 122 7.86 0.65 -1.03
CA GLU A 122 8.22 -0.31 0.03
C GLU A 122 8.88 -1.57 -0.55
N TRP A 123 8.43 -2.05 -1.70
CA TRP A 123 9.08 -3.15 -2.41
C TRP A 123 10.53 -2.82 -2.82
N GLU A 124 10.80 -1.61 -3.30
CA GLU A 124 12.16 -1.18 -3.60
C GLU A 124 13.03 -1.16 -2.34
N VAL A 125 12.49 -0.73 -1.20
CA VAL A 125 13.22 -0.79 0.08
C VAL A 125 13.45 -2.24 0.52
N THR A 126 12.48 -3.14 0.37
CA THR A 126 12.67 -4.59 0.66
C THR A 126 13.81 -5.17 -0.16
N LYS A 127 13.87 -4.85 -1.45
CA LYS A 127 14.85 -5.43 -2.38
C LYS A 127 16.27 -4.92 -2.13
N TYR A 128 16.41 -3.63 -1.87
CA TYR A 128 17.71 -2.98 -1.83
C TYR A 128 18.20 -2.65 -0.41
N GLY A 129 17.34 -2.78 0.61
CA GLY A 129 17.68 -2.55 2.01
C GLY A 129 18.36 -1.19 2.22
N LEU A 130 19.55 -1.22 2.84
CA LEU A 130 20.40 -0.04 3.08
C LEU A 130 20.81 0.70 1.80
N PHE A 131 20.79 0.03 0.65
CA PHE A 131 21.15 0.60 -0.64
C PHE A 131 19.95 1.18 -1.40
N ALA A 132 18.73 1.13 -0.86
CA ALA A 132 17.53 1.61 -1.55
C ALA A 132 17.65 3.09 -1.96
N GLY A 133 18.17 3.94 -1.07
CA GLY A 133 18.43 5.35 -1.38
C GLY A 133 19.47 5.53 -2.49
N LEU A 134 20.51 4.71 -2.50
CA LEU A 134 21.61 4.76 -3.46
C LEU A 134 21.18 4.25 -4.85
N VAL A 135 20.37 3.20 -4.90
CA VAL A 135 19.76 2.65 -6.12
C VAL A 135 18.71 3.61 -6.69
N SER A 136 17.89 4.25 -5.84
CA SER A 136 16.95 5.29 -6.25
C SER A 136 17.66 6.47 -6.89
N TRP A 137 18.76 6.94 -6.28
CA TRP A 137 19.62 7.99 -6.85
C TRP A 137 20.23 7.60 -8.21
N LEU A 138 20.76 6.38 -8.34
CA LEU A 138 21.27 5.84 -9.61
C LEU A 138 20.19 5.72 -10.70
N LYS A 139 18.92 5.57 -10.30
CA LYS A 139 17.79 5.51 -11.22
C LYS A 139 17.45 6.88 -11.84
N ILE A 140 17.62 7.95 -11.07
CA ILE A 140 17.31 9.34 -11.46
C ILE A 140 18.39 9.92 -12.40
N LEU A 141 19.61 9.37 -12.39
CA LEU A 141 20.68 9.82 -13.29
C LEU A 141 20.35 9.52 -14.77
N PRO A 142 20.56 10.51 -15.67
CA PRO A 142 20.31 10.34 -17.10
C PRO A 142 21.16 9.22 -17.69
N SER A 143 20.58 8.46 -18.63
CA SER A 143 21.13 7.22 -19.21
C SER A 143 22.55 7.34 -19.77
N ARG A 144 22.99 8.56 -20.12
CA ARG A 144 24.35 8.86 -20.58
C ARG A 144 25.40 8.72 -19.48
N VAL A 145 25.06 9.00 -18.22
CA VAL A 145 25.97 8.86 -17.06
C VAL A 145 26.07 7.40 -16.62
N ARG A 146 24.96 6.65 -16.69
CA ARG A 146 24.90 5.25 -16.27
C ARG A 146 25.84 4.35 -17.08
N ARG A 147 26.09 4.66 -18.36
CA ARG A 147 27.05 3.93 -19.22
C ARG A 147 28.53 4.19 -18.87
N ARG A 148 28.88 5.33 -18.27
CA ARG A 148 30.27 5.63 -17.90
C ARG A 148 30.74 4.90 -16.64
N PHE A 149 29.82 4.53 -15.74
CA PHE A 149 30.15 3.79 -14.52
C PHE A 149 30.17 2.26 -14.70
N ALA A 150 29.58 1.73 -15.79
CA ALA A 150 29.59 0.30 -16.09
C ALA A 150 30.80 -0.14 -16.96
N ALA A 151 31.68 0.79 -17.33
CA ALA A 151 32.80 0.58 -18.26
C ALA A 151 34.19 0.78 -17.60
N ARG A 152 34.27 0.65 -16.27
CA ARG A 152 35.54 0.65 -15.51
C ARG A 152 35.59 -0.53 -14.57
#